data_AF-A0A803MDJ2-F1
#
_entry.id   AF-A0A803MDJ2-F1
#
_cell.length_a   1.000
_cell.length_b   1.000
_cell.length_c   1.000
_cell.angle_alpha   90.00
_cell.angle_beta   90.00
_cell.angle_gamma   90.00
#
_symmetry.space_group_name_H-M   'P 1'
#
loop_
_entity.id
_entity.type
_entity.pdbx_description
1 polymer ?
#
loop_
_entity_poly.entity_id
_entity_poly.type
_entity_poly.pdbx_seq_one_letter_code
_entity_poly.pdbx_strand_id
1 'polypeptide(L)'
;MEMEPASVCLEELTPESRFYKINVIVSRKERLQVDREKRIVYQNFILEDAKLTIDQGTTMRRLDAASGVVPPDYQPLGDIPRDIDAAGKYDVVAVILFVEERPREVISSNGKINYVREIVITDQSNVQPVTVFCFALTSGMSTRIIHNPKGDRANVLREWAYLYMTMLMDKQARVLHVRYPSNDKMLLTITEACNVVQDERFWLRVTIPYLDVNKLHLYVGCNTCSAPTDIPVGTHYQCSVCKKHDRISSHSVYLEFEATDGTGRMSFMALNDDTESY
;
A
#
# COMPACT_ATOMS: atom_id res chain seq x y z
N MET A 1 37.60 -30.99 30.14
CA MET A 1 36.15 -31.25 30.10
C MET A 1 35.51 -29.90 29.88
N GLU A 2 35.33 -29.49 28.62
CA GLU A 2 34.73 -28.19 28.29
C GLU A 2 33.24 -28.27 28.58
N MET A 3 32.78 -27.46 29.53
CA MET A 3 31.36 -27.33 29.86
C MET A 3 30.67 -26.62 28.69
N GLU A 4 29.69 -27.26 28.05
CA GLU A 4 28.88 -26.59 27.05
C GLU A 4 28.14 -25.40 27.68
N PRO A 5 28.19 -24.20 27.07
CA PRO A 5 27.49 -23.03 27.60
C PRO A 5 25.97 -23.26 27.54
N ALA A 6 25.28 -22.90 28.63
CA ALA A 6 23.83 -22.91 28.70
C ALA A 6 23.22 -21.93 27.66
N SER A 7 22.01 -22.22 27.20
CA SER A 7 21.28 -21.29 26.34
C SER A 7 20.85 -20.07 27.15
N VAL A 8 21.09 -18.87 26.63
CA VAL A 8 20.81 -17.58 27.27
C VAL A 8 19.78 -16.83 26.42
N CYS A 9 18.91 -16.02 27.05
CA CYS A 9 17.96 -15.19 26.31
C CYS A 9 18.69 -14.01 25.64
N LEU A 10 18.15 -13.54 24.51
CA LEU A 10 18.78 -12.47 23.73
C LEU A 10 18.90 -11.15 24.52
N GLU A 11 17.92 -10.87 25.38
CA GLU A 11 17.84 -9.69 26.25
C GLU A 11 18.89 -9.69 27.37
N GLU A 12 19.44 -10.86 27.71
CA GLU A 12 20.43 -11.04 28.77
C GLU A 12 21.87 -10.90 28.25
N LEU A 13 22.05 -10.73 26.93
CA LEU A 13 23.36 -10.51 26.34
C LEU A 13 23.84 -9.08 26.57
N THR A 14 25.05 -8.97 27.11
CA THR A 14 25.78 -7.70 27.23
C THR A 14 27.04 -7.74 26.38
N PRO A 15 27.67 -6.58 26.08
CA PRO A 15 28.97 -6.55 25.39
C PRO A 15 30.09 -7.33 26.11
N GLU A 16 29.92 -7.64 27.40
CA GLU A 16 30.87 -8.39 28.21
C GLU A 16 30.66 -9.91 28.15
N SER A 17 29.54 -10.38 27.60
CA SER A 17 29.24 -11.81 27.45
C SER A 17 30.19 -12.46 26.43
N ARG A 18 31.04 -13.41 26.88
CA ARG A 18 32.08 -14.04 26.02
C ARG A 18 31.77 -15.46 25.55
N PHE A 19 30.95 -16.20 26.28
CA PHE A 19 30.59 -17.59 25.94
C PHE A 19 29.09 -17.79 26.16
N TYR A 20 28.32 -17.83 25.07
CA TYR A 20 26.88 -17.98 25.12
C TYR A 20 26.37 -18.79 23.94
N LYS A 21 25.23 -19.43 24.14
CA LYS A 21 24.43 -20.06 23.10
C LYS A 21 23.08 -19.38 23.08
N ILE A 22 22.61 -18.98 21.91
CA ILE A 22 21.29 -18.38 21.74
C ILE A 22 20.50 -19.17 20.71
N ASN A 23 19.21 -19.30 20.96
CA ASN A 23 18.25 -19.84 20.01
C ASN A 23 17.48 -18.67 19.45
N VAL A 24 17.67 -18.37 18.16
CA VAL A 24 17.07 -17.21 17.51
C VAL A 24 16.45 -17.61 16.19
N ILE A 25 15.31 -16.99 15.87
CA ILE A 25 14.70 -17.09 14.55
C ILE A 25 15.28 -15.98 13.68
N VAL A 26 15.85 -16.38 12.55
CA VAL A 26 16.26 -15.43 11.52
C VAL A 26 14.99 -14.91 10.84
N SER A 27 14.59 -13.70 11.19
CA SER A 27 13.39 -13.05 10.64
C SER A 27 13.62 -12.57 9.20
N ARG A 28 14.83 -12.05 8.91
CA ARG A 28 15.24 -11.59 7.58
C ARG A 28 16.69 -11.96 7.28
N LYS A 29 16.97 -12.26 6.02
CA LYS A 29 18.31 -12.35 5.45
C LYS A 29 18.46 -11.30 4.36
N GLU A 30 19.35 -10.33 4.53
CA GLU A 30 19.64 -9.33 3.50
C GLU A 30 20.52 -9.91 2.38
N ARG A 31 20.61 -9.22 1.24
CA ARG A 31 21.57 -9.60 0.19
C ARG A 31 23.00 -9.30 0.66
N LEU A 32 23.96 -10.00 0.05
CA LEU A 32 25.37 -9.70 0.22
C LEU A 32 25.62 -8.23 -0.17
N GLN A 33 26.16 -7.47 0.76
CA GLN A 33 26.61 -6.10 0.57
C GLN A 33 28.12 -6.08 0.40
N VAL A 34 28.61 -5.18 -0.45
CA VAL A 34 30.03 -4.99 -0.70
C VAL A 34 30.39 -3.59 -0.23
N ASP A 35 31.20 -3.50 0.82
CA ASP A 35 31.85 -2.26 1.21
C ASP A 35 33.13 -2.11 0.37
N ARG A 36 33.09 -1.21 -0.60
CA ARG A 36 34.21 -0.99 -1.53
C ARG A 36 35.40 -0.31 -0.87
N GLU A 37 35.18 0.49 0.17
CA GLU A 37 36.24 1.17 0.90
C GLU A 37 36.98 0.20 1.81
N LYS A 38 36.24 -0.67 2.50
CA LYS A 38 36.81 -1.67 3.42
C LYS A 38 37.18 -2.98 2.73
N ARG A 39 36.86 -3.14 1.44
CA ARG A 39 37.03 -4.37 0.64
C ARG A 39 36.46 -5.62 1.32
N ILE A 40 35.36 -5.46 2.07
CA ILE A 40 34.67 -6.56 2.72
C ILE A 40 33.33 -6.83 2.04
N VAL A 41 32.96 -8.10 2.00
CA VAL A 41 31.62 -8.54 1.65
C VAL A 41 30.95 -9.02 2.92
N TYR A 42 29.79 -8.49 3.24
CA TYR A 42 29.04 -8.85 4.44
C TYR A 42 27.58 -9.11 4.12
N GLN A 43 26.90 -9.86 4.98
CA GLN A 43 25.49 -10.15 4.85
C GLN A 43 24.83 -9.96 6.22
N ASN A 44 23.83 -9.10 6.27
CA ASN A 44 23.09 -8.88 7.50
C ASN A 44 21.99 -9.92 7.64
N PHE A 45 21.92 -10.49 8.84
CA PHE A 45 20.77 -11.25 9.31
C PHE A 45 20.04 -10.37 10.32
N ILE A 46 18.74 -10.20 10.12
CA ILE A 46 17.88 -9.56 11.12
C ILE A 46 17.27 -10.71 11.91
N LEU A 47 17.43 -10.63 13.22
CA LEU A 47 16.78 -11.51 14.18
C LEU A 47 15.56 -10.75 14.69
N GLU A 48 14.50 -11.46 15.11
CA GLU A 48 13.24 -10.83 15.56
C GLU A 48 13.47 -9.67 16.55
N ASP A 49 14.47 -9.79 17.45
CA ASP A 49 14.70 -8.78 18.51
C ASP A 49 16.17 -8.37 18.74
N ALA A 50 17.10 -8.68 17.82
CA ALA A 50 18.47 -8.13 17.94
C ALA A 50 19.25 -8.04 16.63
N LYS A 51 20.35 -7.28 16.72
CA LYS A 51 21.42 -7.23 15.72
C LYS A 51 22.69 -7.79 16.33
N LEU A 52 23.15 -8.92 15.80
CA LEU A 52 24.40 -9.55 16.20
C LEU A 52 25.40 -9.52 15.05
N THR A 53 26.68 -9.30 15.39
CA THR A 53 27.78 -9.41 14.43
C THR A 53 28.38 -10.80 14.58
N ILE A 54 28.39 -11.55 13.48
CA ILE A 54 28.97 -12.90 13.41
C ILE A 54 30.46 -12.74 13.08
N ASP A 55 31.32 -13.33 13.91
CA ASP A 55 32.77 -13.36 13.72
C ASP A 55 33.27 -14.74 13.27
N GLN A 56 34.59 -14.90 13.11
CA GLN A 56 35.20 -16.17 12.70
C GLN A 56 35.05 -17.30 13.75
N GLY A 57 34.73 -16.97 15.01
CA GLY A 57 34.55 -17.93 16.10
C GLY A 57 33.09 -18.38 16.29
N THR A 58 32.14 -17.77 15.57
CA THR A 58 30.72 -18.03 15.74
C THR A 58 30.30 -19.30 14.99
N THR A 59 29.70 -20.26 15.70
CA THR A 59 29.12 -21.47 15.08
C THR A 59 27.60 -21.36 15.00
N MET A 60 27.05 -21.52 13.80
CA MET A 60 25.61 -21.56 13.57
C MET A 60 25.17 -23.00 13.32
N ARG A 61 24.18 -23.46 14.08
CA ARG A 61 23.52 -24.75 13.86
C ARG A 61 22.03 -24.52 13.70
N ARG A 62 21.43 -25.13 12.68
CA ARG A 62 19.97 -25.16 12.54
C ARG A 62 19.42 -26.00 13.69
N LEU A 63 18.55 -25.42 14.50
CA LEU A 63 17.77 -26.16 15.48
C LEU A 63 16.69 -26.94 14.75
N ASP A 64 16.43 -28.18 15.19
CA ASP A 64 15.33 -28.97 14.66
C ASP A 64 14.00 -28.22 14.83
N ALA A 65 13.09 -28.41 13.87
CA ALA A 65 11.84 -27.66 13.73
C ALA A 65 10.84 -27.80 14.90
N ALA A 66 11.21 -28.50 15.97
CA ALA A 66 10.41 -28.70 17.17
C ALA A 66 10.27 -27.44 18.05
N SER A 67 11.16 -26.45 17.90
CA SER A 67 11.14 -25.22 18.70
C SER A 67 10.04 -24.21 18.32
N GLY A 68 9.21 -24.54 17.31
CA GLY A 68 8.07 -23.72 16.88
C GLY A 68 8.49 -22.51 16.04
N VAL A 69 7.70 -22.20 15.02
CA VAL A 69 7.78 -20.92 14.30
C VAL A 69 6.91 -19.94 15.09
N VAL A 70 7.41 -18.74 15.43
CA VAL A 70 6.57 -17.68 15.99
C VAL A 70 5.43 -17.41 15.00
N PRO A 71 4.16 -17.66 15.39
CA PRO A 71 3.05 -17.48 14.48
C PRO A 71 2.83 -15.98 14.24
N PRO A 72 2.63 -15.54 12.99
CA PRO A 72 2.34 -14.15 12.69
C PRO A 72 1.03 -13.71 13.36
N ASP A 73 1.02 -12.48 13.89
CA ASP A 73 -0.16 -11.90 14.53
C ASP A 73 -0.97 -11.12 13.50
N TYR A 74 -1.69 -11.88 12.66
CA TYR A 74 -2.43 -11.27 11.56
C TYR A 74 -3.44 -10.25 12.08
N GLN A 75 -3.57 -9.13 11.39
CA GLN A 75 -4.59 -8.11 11.64
C GLN A 75 -5.56 -8.05 10.45
N PRO A 76 -6.88 -7.87 10.70
CA PRO A 76 -7.85 -7.63 9.64
C PRO A 76 -7.50 -6.35 8.86
N LEU A 77 -7.72 -6.34 7.55
CA LEU A 77 -7.43 -5.17 6.72
C LEU A 77 -8.30 -3.95 7.08
N GLY A 78 -9.45 -4.15 7.72
CA GLY A 78 -10.35 -3.08 8.17
C GLY A 78 -9.89 -2.38 9.43
N ASP A 79 -9.01 -3.03 10.20
CA ASP A 79 -8.45 -2.48 11.44
C ASP A 79 -7.16 -1.68 11.17
N ILE A 80 -6.61 -1.77 9.96
CA ILE A 80 -5.41 -1.05 9.58
C ILE A 80 -5.78 0.41 9.27
N PRO A 81 -5.17 1.39 9.98
CA PRO A 81 -5.39 2.80 9.69
C PRO A 81 -5.03 3.11 8.24
N ARG A 82 -5.89 3.86 7.54
CA ARG A 82 -5.65 4.30 6.15
C ARG A 82 -4.82 5.58 6.07
N ASP A 83 -4.39 6.12 7.20
CA ASP A 83 -3.63 7.36 7.28
C ASP A 83 -2.18 7.17 6.81
N ILE A 84 -1.69 8.13 6.03
CA ILE A 84 -0.42 8.06 5.28
C ILE A 84 0.83 8.03 6.19
N ASP A 85 0.69 8.41 7.47
CA ASP A 85 1.80 8.65 8.41
C ASP A 85 2.00 7.57 9.48
N ALA A 86 1.19 6.51 9.50
CA ALA A 86 1.40 5.42 10.45
C ALA A 86 2.59 4.56 10.00
N ALA A 87 3.78 4.78 10.57
CA ALA A 87 4.97 3.93 10.42
C ALA A 87 4.81 2.51 11.04
N GLY A 88 3.56 2.04 11.14
CA GLY A 88 3.19 0.75 11.71
C GLY A 88 3.65 -0.42 10.85
N LYS A 89 3.99 -1.52 11.52
CA LYS A 89 4.21 -2.81 10.88
C LYS A 89 3.02 -3.69 11.18
N TYR A 90 2.47 -4.30 10.15
CA TYR A 90 1.26 -5.11 10.23
C TYR A 90 1.52 -6.46 9.59
N ASP A 91 1.20 -7.54 10.30
CA ASP A 91 1.08 -8.85 9.71
C ASP A 91 -0.33 -8.97 9.14
N VAL A 92 -0.45 -9.33 7.86
CA VAL A 92 -1.76 -9.45 7.19
C VAL A 92 -1.86 -10.77 6.44
N VAL A 93 -3.07 -11.32 6.43
CA VAL A 93 -3.43 -12.46 5.58
C VAL A 93 -4.62 -12.03 4.72
N ALA A 94 -4.46 -12.08 3.41
CA ALA A 94 -5.43 -11.53 2.47
C ALA A 94 -5.47 -12.33 1.15
N VAL A 95 -6.58 -12.23 0.45
CA VAL A 95 -6.75 -12.73 -0.92
C VAL A 95 -6.17 -11.71 -1.88
N ILE A 96 -5.35 -12.17 -2.82
CA ILE A 96 -4.79 -11.33 -3.87
C ILE A 96 -5.77 -11.28 -5.04
N LEU A 97 -6.24 -10.07 -5.38
CA LEU A 97 -7.10 -9.83 -6.53
C LEU A 97 -6.28 -9.47 -7.78
N PHE A 98 -5.16 -8.78 -7.59
CA PHE A 98 -4.31 -8.34 -8.69
C PHE A 98 -2.84 -8.28 -8.28
N VAL A 99 -1.97 -8.59 -9.21
CA VAL A 99 -0.52 -8.40 -9.12
C VAL A 99 -0.06 -7.74 -10.40
N GLU A 100 0.64 -6.62 -10.27
CA GLU A 100 1.28 -5.96 -11.40
C GLU A 100 2.31 -6.91 -12.03
N GLU A 101 2.16 -7.16 -13.33
CA GLU A 101 2.97 -8.16 -14.06
C GLU A 101 4.46 -7.81 -14.01
N ARG A 102 4.78 -6.52 -14.24
CA ARG A 102 6.16 -6.01 -14.28
C ARG A 102 6.39 -5.00 -13.17
N PRO A 103 7.51 -5.10 -12.44
CA PRO A 103 7.87 -4.07 -11.47
C PRO A 103 8.15 -2.74 -12.18
N ARG A 104 7.73 -1.64 -11.57
CA ARG A 104 8.09 -0.27 -11.94
C ARG A 104 9.41 0.13 -11.27
N GLU A 105 10.19 0.94 -11.96
CA GLU A 105 11.38 1.57 -11.39
C GLU A 105 11.00 2.90 -10.73
N VAL A 106 11.39 3.06 -9.48
CA VAL A 106 11.19 4.27 -8.68
C VAL A 106 12.54 4.73 -8.17
N ILE A 107 12.95 5.93 -8.56
CA ILE A 107 14.18 6.56 -8.10
C ILE A 107 13.88 7.27 -6.77
N SER A 108 14.50 6.83 -5.68
CA SER A 108 14.37 7.49 -4.38
C SER A 108 15.14 8.82 -4.34
N SER A 109 14.85 9.66 -3.35
CA SER A 109 15.48 10.98 -3.15
C SER A 109 17.01 10.94 -3.08
N ASN A 110 17.60 9.81 -2.68
CA ASN A 110 19.05 9.58 -2.66
C ASN A 110 19.62 9.01 -3.97
N GLY A 111 18.85 9.01 -5.07
CA GLY A 111 19.28 8.52 -6.38
C GLY A 111 19.29 7.00 -6.55
N LYS A 112 18.84 6.23 -5.54
CA LYS A 112 18.80 4.77 -5.61
C LYS A 112 17.55 4.30 -6.39
N ILE A 113 17.75 3.35 -7.30
CA ILE A 113 16.68 2.70 -8.04
C ILE A 113 16.04 1.62 -7.15
N ASN A 114 14.72 1.67 -7.00
CA ASN A 114 13.92 0.67 -6.32
C ASN A 114 12.90 0.09 -7.32
N TYR A 115 12.73 -1.23 -7.28
CA TYR A 115 11.70 -1.90 -8.07
C TYR A 115 10.46 -2.05 -7.21
N VAL A 116 9.31 -1.57 -7.68
CA VAL A 116 8.05 -1.60 -6.94
C VAL A 116 7.03 -2.35 -7.76
N ARG A 117 6.30 -3.27 -7.13
CA ARG A 117 5.11 -3.89 -7.70
C ARG A 117 3.89 -3.48 -6.92
N GLU A 118 2.83 -3.18 -7.63
CA GLU A 118 1.53 -3.03 -7.03
C GLU A 118 0.84 -4.38 -6.87
N ILE A 119 0.20 -4.57 -5.73
CA ILE A 119 -0.75 -5.67 -5.51
C ILE A 119 -2.05 -5.09 -4.97
N VAL A 120 -3.17 -5.72 -5.31
CA VAL A 120 -4.48 -5.39 -4.73
C VAL A 120 -4.95 -6.59 -3.93
N ILE A 121 -5.29 -6.34 -2.67
CA ILE A 121 -5.64 -7.37 -1.70
C ILE A 121 -7.01 -7.09 -1.06
N THR A 122 -7.68 -8.14 -0.60
CA THR A 122 -8.96 -8.05 0.13
C THR A 122 -9.06 -9.16 1.17
N ASP A 123 -9.94 -8.97 2.16
CA ASP A 123 -10.30 -9.98 3.15
C ASP A 123 -11.78 -9.82 3.54
N GLN A 124 -12.23 -10.58 4.52
CA GLN A 124 -13.60 -10.53 5.03
C GLN A 124 -13.95 -9.24 5.79
N SER A 125 -12.97 -8.43 6.19
CA SER A 125 -13.20 -7.22 6.98
C SER A 125 -13.43 -5.97 6.11
N ASN A 126 -13.02 -6.02 4.84
CA ASN A 126 -13.06 -4.87 3.95
C ASN A 126 -14.08 -4.98 2.81
N VAL A 127 -14.94 -3.97 2.73
CA VAL A 127 -15.85 -3.79 1.58
C VAL A 127 -15.03 -3.54 0.30
N GLN A 128 -14.08 -2.60 0.37
CA GLN A 128 -13.23 -2.20 -0.76
C GLN A 128 -11.84 -2.87 -0.71
N PRO A 129 -11.30 -3.31 -1.85
CA PRO A 129 -9.92 -3.78 -1.94
C PRO A 129 -8.90 -2.71 -1.55
N VAL A 130 -7.76 -3.14 -1.03
CA VAL A 130 -6.64 -2.27 -0.63
C VAL A 130 -5.51 -2.43 -1.63
N THR A 131 -4.97 -1.30 -2.10
CA THR A 131 -3.78 -1.26 -2.96
C THR A 131 -2.53 -1.18 -2.09
N VAL A 132 -1.58 -2.09 -2.31
CA VAL A 132 -0.30 -2.15 -1.58
C VAL A 132 0.85 -2.08 -2.58
N PHE A 133 1.83 -1.21 -2.28
CA PHE A 133 3.06 -1.10 -3.05
C PHE A 133 4.16 -1.95 -2.41
N CYS A 134 4.46 -3.08 -3.04
CA CYS A 134 5.53 -3.97 -2.63
C CYS A 134 6.86 -3.49 -3.21
N PHE A 135 7.72 -2.97 -2.35
CA PHE A 135 9.11 -2.70 -2.71
C PHE A 135 9.87 -4.02 -2.80
N ALA A 136 10.62 -4.22 -3.89
CA ALA A 136 11.68 -5.20 -3.91
C ALA A 136 12.63 -4.89 -2.76
N LEU A 137 13.09 -5.95 -2.08
CA LEU A 137 13.87 -6.00 -0.83
C LEU A 137 15.18 -5.17 -0.78
N THR A 138 15.43 -4.30 -1.75
CA THR A 138 16.57 -3.39 -1.84
C THR A 138 16.42 -2.13 -1.00
N SER A 139 15.20 -1.67 -0.67
CA SER A 139 14.98 -0.62 0.33
C SER A 139 14.82 -1.26 1.71
N GLY A 140 15.16 -0.54 2.79
CA GLY A 140 15.17 -1.07 4.16
C GLY A 140 13.82 -1.63 4.68
N MET A 141 12.74 -1.53 3.91
CA MET A 141 11.41 -2.05 4.24
C MET A 141 11.37 -3.57 4.11
N SER A 142 11.22 -4.24 5.26
CA SER A 142 11.28 -5.70 5.40
C SER A 142 9.90 -6.32 5.21
N THR A 143 9.36 -6.34 3.99
CA THR A 143 8.09 -7.04 3.72
C THR A 143 8.36 -8.49 3.32
N ARG A 144 7.75 -9.44 4.04
CA ARG A 144 7.79 -10.87 3.70
C ARG A 144 6.42 -11.29 3.16
N ILE A 145 6.40 -11.83 1.95
CA ILE A 145 5.18 -12.37 1.34
C ILE A 145 5.28 -13.89 1.39
N ILE A 146 4.27 -14.53 1.99
CA ILE A 146 4.17 -15.99 2.09
C ILE A 146 2.94 -16.42 1.29
N HIS A 147 3.16 -17.22 0.26
CA HIS A 147 2.05 -17.82 -0.50
C HIS A 147 1.46 -18.99 0.29
N ASN A 148 0.13 -19.07 0.31
CA ASN A 148 -0.62 -20.12 1.01
C ASN A 148 -0.12 -20.35 2.45
N PRO A 149 -0.14 -19.30 3.31
CA PRO A 149 0.32 -19.44 4.68
C PRO A 149 -0.53 -20.48 5.43
N LYS A 150 0.09 -21.15 6.40
CA LYS A 150 -0.60 -22.07 7.32
C LYS A 150 -1.07 -21.31 8.57
N GLY A 151 -2.08 -21.85 9.24
CA GLY A 151 -2.63 -21.30 10.48
C GLY A 151 -4.12 -21.03 10.39
N ASP A 152 -4.76 -20.87 11.54
CA ASP A 152 -6.23 -20.84 11.64
C ASP A 152 -6.84 -19.68 10.87
N ARG A 153 -6.27 -18.47 10.97
CA ARG A 153 -6.74 -17.32 10.20
C ARG A 153 -6.60 -17.50 8.70
N ALA A 154 -5.50 -18.13 8.24
CA ALA A 154 -5.32 -18.43 6.83
C ALA A 154 -6.30 -19.51 6.34
N ASN A 155 -6.68 -20.46 7.19
CA ASN A 155 -7.69 -21.46 6.90
C ASN A 155 -9.09 -20.81 6.81
N VAL A 156 -9.46 -19.97 7.78
CA VAL A 156 -10.72 -19.22 7.76
C VAL A 156 -10.83 -18.36 6.51
N LEU A 157 -9.77 -17.63 6.14
CA LEU A 157 -9.76 -16.84 4.90
C LEU A 157 -9.92 -17.70 3.65
N ARG A 158 -9.30 -18.89 3.61
CA ARG A 158 -9.44 -19.83 2.48
C ARG A 158 -10.88 -20.34 2.33
N GLU A 159 -11.52 -20.71 3.43
CA GLU A 159 -12.94 -21.12 3.42
C GLU A 159 -13.85 -19.96 3.00
N TRP A 160 -13.61 -18.76 3.53
CA TRP A 160 -14.34 -17.56 3.11
C TRP A 160 -14.17 -17.29 1.61
N ALA A 161 -12.94 -17.35 1.11
CA ALA A 161 -12.66 -17.13 -0.31
C ALA A 161 -13.35 -18.18 -1.21
N TYR A 162 -13.44 -19.43 -0.73
CA TYR A 162 -14.18 -20.48 -1.42
C TYR A 162 -15.69 -20.20 -1.46
N LEU A 163 -16.29 -19.83 -0.32
CA LEU A 163 -17.72 -19.54 -0.21
C LEU A 163 -18.15 -18.30 -1.00
N TYR A 164 -17.28 -17.29 -1.10
CA TYR A 164 -17.57 -16.01 -1.76
C TYR A 164 -16.81 -15.84 -3.08
N MET A 165 -16.47 -16.93 -3.75
CA MET A 165 -15.67 -16.93 -4.99
C MET A 165 -16.26 -16.01 -6.07
N THR A 166 -17.59 -16.03 -6.28
CA THR A 166 -18.24 -15.18 -7.28
C THR A 166 -18.05 -13.69 -7.00
N MET A 167 -18.16 -13.27 -5.74
CA MET A 167 -17.92 -11.89 -5.32
C MET A 167 -16.44 -11.51 -5.51
N LEU A 168 -15.51 -12.42 -5.21
CA LEU A 168 -14.07 -12.17 -5.42
C LEU A 168 -13.72 -12.02 -6.90
N MET A 169 -14.32 -12.83 -7.77
CA MET A 169 -14.15 -12.73 -9.23
C MET A 169 -14.70 -11.41 -9.77
N ASP A 170 -15.86 -10.96 -9.27
CA ASP A 170 -16.41 -9.65 -9.61
C ASP A 170 -15.47 -8.51 -9.17
N LYS A 171 -15.02 -8.53 -7.91
CA LYS A 171 -14.02 -7.56 -7.41
C LYS A 171 -12.75 -7.57 -8.26
N GLN A 172 -12.25 -8.74 -8.64
CA GLN A 172 -11.07 -8.88 -9.50
C GLN A 172 -11.32 -8.29 -10.90
N ALA A 173 -12.47 -8.57 -11.52
CA ALA A 173 -12.82 -8.02 -12.82
C ALA A 173 -12.88 -6.49 -12.80
N ARG A 174 -13.42 -5.91 -11.72
CA ARG A 174 -13.46 -4.45 -11.52
C ARG A 174 -12.08 -3.86 -11.35
N VAL A 175 -11.22 -4.47 -10.53
CA VAL A 175 -9.81 -4.05 -10.40
C VAL A 175 -9.12 -4.04 -11.77
N LEU A 176 -9.33 -5.08 -12.58
CA LEU A 176 -8.78 -5.14 -13.94
C LEU A 176 -9.37 -4.05 -14.85
N HIS A 177 -10.66 -3.73 -14.73
CA HIS A 177 -11.29 -2.66 -15.50
C HIS A 177 -10.72 -1.28 -15.14
N VAL A 178 -10.43 -1.01 -13.87
CA VAL A 178 -9.75 0.24 -13.45
C VAL A 178 -8.36 0.34 -14.06
N ARG A 179 -7.60 -0.76 -14.00
CA ARG A 179 -6.18 -0.78 -14.42
C ARG A 179 -6.03 -0.85 -15.94
N TYR A 180 -6.98 -1.49 -16.61
CA TYR A 180 -7.02 -1.68 -18.06
C TYR A 180 -8.42 -1.31 -18.57
N PRO A 181 -8.76 -0.01 -18.58
CA PRO A 181 -10.08 0.43 -18.98
C PRO A 181 -10.32 0.08 -20.44
N SER A 182 -11.44 -0.58 -20.70
CA SER A 182 -11.96 -0.69 -22.06
C SER A 182 -12.44 0.69 -22.51
N ASN A 183 -12.39 0.96 -23.82
CA ASN A 183 -13.02 2.16 -24.37
C ASN A 183 -14.55 2.12 -24.29
N ASP A 184 -15.14 0.97 -23.93
CA ASP A 184 -16.57 0.79 -23.77
C ASP A 184 -17.10 1.54 -22.55
N LYS A 185 -18.12 2.35 -22.78
CA LYS A 185 -18.79 3.13 -21.73
C LYS A 185 -19.71 2.22 -20.92
N MET A 186 -19.23 1.72 -19.79
CA MET A 186 -20.06 1.00 -18.84
C MET A 186 -20.95 1.99 -18.08
N LEU A 187 -22.27 1.86 -18.26
CA LEU A 187 -23.27 2.65 -17.56
C LEU A 187 -23.63 1.94 -16.24
N LEU A 188 -23.48 2.64 -15.12
CA LEU A 188 -23.81 2.14 -13.78
C LEU A 188 -24.97 2.93 -13.16
N THR A 189 -25.60 2.31 -12.16
CA THR A 189 -26.49 2.99 -11.22
C THR A 189 -25.70 3.58 -10.04
N ILE A 190 -26.27 4.55 -9.32
CA ILE A 190 -25.67 5.16 -8.13
C ILE A 190 -25.38 4.11 -7.05
N THR A 191 -26.28 3.15 -6.86
CA THR A 191 -26.09 2.09 -5.85
C THR A 191 -24.88 1.22 -6.16
N GLU A 192 -24.67 0.88 -7.43
CA GLU A 192 -23.47 0.16 -7.88
C GLU A 192 -22.22 1.05 -7.76
N ALA A 193 -22.39 2.35 -8.02
CA ALA A 193 -21.34 3.36 -7.92
C ALA A 193 -20.85 3.61 -6.48
N CYS A 194 -21.66 3.34 -5.45
CA CYS A 194 -21.21 3.45 -4.06
C CYS A 194 -20.21 2.35 -3.67
N ASN A 195 -20.16 1.25 -4.43
CA ASN A 195 -19.30 0.10 -4.14
C ASN A 195 -18.01 0.10 -4.95
N VAL A 196 -17.64 1.22 -5.57
CA VAL A 196 -16.57 1.29 -6.57
C VAL A 196 -15.18 1.30 -5.95
N VAL A 197 -14.23 0.67 -6.66
CA VAL A 197 -12.81 0.71 -6.31
C VAL A 197 -12.29 2.13 -6.57
N GLN A 198 -11.31 2.56 -5.78
CA GLN A 198 -10.65 3.85 -5.97
C GLN A 198 -10.11 3.98 -7.42
N ASP A 199 -10.29 5.17 -8.00
CA ASP A 199 -9.89 5.56 -9.37
C ASP A 199 -10.65 4.88 -10.54
N GLU A 200 -11.69 4.09 -10.26
CA GLU A 200 -12.56 3.54 -11.32
C GLU A 200 -13.37 4.66 -11.99
N ARG A 201 -13.43 4.61 -13.32
CA ARG A 201 -14.20 5.57 -14.13
C ARG A 201 -15.42 4.86 -14.69
N PHE A 202 -16.58 5.46 -14.51
CA PHE A 202 -17.85 4.90 -14.97
C PHE A 202 -18.76 6.01 -15.48
N TRP A 203 -19.74 5.64 -16.29
CA TRP A 203 -20.77 6.56 -16.75
C TRP A 203 -22.00 6.38 -15.89
N LEU A 204 -22.59 7.48 -15.42
CA LEU A 204 -23.88 7.45 -14.75
C LEU A 204 -24.91 8.21 -15.58
N ARG A 205 -26.15 7.71 -15.57
CA ARG A 205 -27.30 8.46 -16.05
C ARG A 205 -28.10 8.93 -14.83
N VAL A 206 -27.92 10.19 -14.47
CA VAL A 206 -28.54 10.78 -13.28
C VAL A 206 -29.41 11.98 -13.64
N THR A 207 -30.31 12.33 -12.73
CA THR A 207 -31.09 13.55 -12.73
C THR A 207 -30.59 14.44 -11.62
N ILE A 208 -30.31 15.71 -11.93
CA ILE A 208 -29.98 16.75 -10.95
C ILE A 208 -31.29 17.46 -10.62
N PRO A 209 -31.91 17.22 -9.45
CA PRO A 209 -33.25 17.72 -9.16
C PRO A 209 -33.29 19.23 -8.91
N TYR A 210 -32.23 19.77 -8.33
CA TYR A 210 -32.08 21.20 -8.05
C TYR A 210 -30.61 21.58 -8.01
N LEU A 211 -30.25 22.65 -8.73
CA LEU A 211 -28.91 23.22 -8.71
C LEU A 211 -28.90 24.42 -7.77
N ASP A 212 -28.21 24.29 -6.63
CA ASP A 212 -28.05 25.41 -5.70
C ASP A 212 -26.83 26.25 -6.12
N VAL A 213 -27.10 27.36 -6.79
CA VAL A 213 -26.06 28.29 -7.26
C VAL A 213 -25.26 28.89 -6.10
N ASN A 214 -25.77 28.87 -4.86
CA ASN A 214 -25.01 29.31 -3.69
C ASN A 214 -23.88 28.34 -3.31
N LYS A 215 -23.90 27.11 -3.86
CA LYS A 215 -22.80 26.13 -3.76
C LYS A 215 -21.80 26.25 -4.91
N LEU A 216 -21.87 27.34 -5.68
CA LEU A 216 -20.85 27.70 -6.64
C LEU A 216 -19.69 28.36 -5.89
N HIS A 217 -18.52 27.73 -5.95
CA HIS A 217 -17.33 28.20 -5.26
C HIS A 217 -16.30 28.71 -6.26
N LEU A 218 -15.96 29.99 -6.14
CA LEU A 218 -14.88 30.63 -6.88
C LEU A 218 -13.58 30.55 -6.07
N TYR A 219 -12.50 30.18 -6.74
CA TYR A 219 -11.18 30.16 -6.13
C TYR A 219 -10.10 30.51 -7.15
N VAL A 220 -8.88 30.73 -6.67
CA VAL A 220 -7.70 30.90 -7.52
C VAL A 220 -6.98 29.57 -7.60
N GLY A 221 -6.73 29.10 -8.83
CA GLY A 221 -6.15 27.79 -9.08
C GLY A 221 -5.14 27.79 -10.21
N CYS A 222 -4.46 26.67 -10.38
CA CYS A 222 -3.62 26.41 -11.54
C CYS A 222 -4.46 26.38 -12.83
N ASN A 223 -4.10 27.17 -13.84
CA ASN A 223 -4.80 27.20 -15.13
C ASN A 223 -4.85 25.88 -15.92
N THR A 224 -4.19 24.83 -15.45
CA THR A 224 -4.11 23.53 -16.14
C THR A 224 -4.74 22.39 -15.36
N CYS A 225 -4.46 22.31 -14.05
CA CYS A 225 -4.96 21.21 -13.21
C CYS A 225 -5.94 21.67 -12.15
N SER A 226 -6.29 22.96 -12.14
CA SER A 226 -7.25 23.57 -11.22
C SER A 226 -6.92 23.37 -9.74
N ALA A 227 -5.68 23.01 -9.41
CA ALA A 227 -5.27 22.88 -8.02
C ALA A 227 -5.32 24.25 -7.32
N PRO A 228 -5.96 24.36 -6.15
CA PRO A 228 -6.04 25.62 -5.40
C PRO A 228 -4.67 26.23 -5.10
N THR A 229 -4.59 27.55 -5.10
CA THR A 229 -3.37 28.30 -4.78
C THR A 229 -3.68 29.67 -4.22
N ASP A 230 -2.84 30.16 -3.31
CA ASP A 230 -2.92 31.52 -2.78
C ASP A 230 -2.13 32.53 -3.64
N ILE A 231 -1.60 32.08 -4.77
CA ILE A 231 -0.79 32.89 -5.68
C ILE A 231 -1.71 33.85 -6.46
N PRO A 232 -1.44 35.17 -6.46
CA PRO A 232 -2.29 36.16 -7.12
C PRO A 232 -2.53 35.83 -8.59
N VAL A 233 -3.76 36.02 -9.08
CA VAL A 233 -4.17 35.73 -10.46
C VAL A 233 -3.23 36.40 -11.48
N GLY A 234 -2.88 35.68 -12.54
CA GLY A 234 -1.97 36.14 -13.60
C GLY A 234 -0.47 35.92 -13.28
N THR A 235 -0.14 35.37 -12.12
CA THR A 235 1.26 35.13 -11.71
C THR A 235 1.74 33.78 -12.20
N HIS A 236 2.98 33.76 -12.72
CA HIS A 236 3.66 32.53 -13.11
C HIS A 236 4.29 31.83 -11.89
N TYR A 237 4.07 30.53 -11.75
CA TYR A 237 4.56 29.74 -10.63
C TYR A 237 4.77 28.25 -10.96
N GLN A 238 5.45 27.54 -10.06
CA GLN A 238 5.52 26.08 -10.10
C GLN A 238 4.37 25.48 -9.31
N CYS A 239 3.47 24.78 -9.99
CA CYS A 239 2.33 24.16 -9.32
C CYS A 239 2.77 22.98 -8.45
N SER A 240 2.34 22.96 -7.19
CA SER A 240 2.65 21.90 -6.22
C SER A 240 2.02 20.55 -6.58
N VAL A 241 0.92 20.55 -7.33
CA VAL A 241 0.19 19.33 -7.72
C VAL A 241 0.72 18.76 -9.03
N CYS A 242 0.69 19.52 -10.13
CA CYS A 242 1.15 19.00 -11.43
C CYS A 242 2.67 19.05 -11.60
N LYS A 243 3.41 19.65 -10.65
CA LYS A 243 4.88 19.80 -10.62
C LYS A 243 5.50 20.53 -11.82
N LYS A 244 4.69 21.06 -12.75
CA LYS A 244 5.15 21.78 -13.92
C LYS A 244 5.52 23.22 -13.54
N HIS A 245 6.62 23.70 -14.10
CA HIS A 245 7.00 25.11 -14.05
C HIS A 245 6.11 25.95 -14.98
N ASP A 246 6.15 27.27 -14.77
CA ASP A 246 5.53 28.27 -15.63
C ASP A 246 4.00 28.12 -15.79
N ARG A 247 3.32 27.74 -14.70
CA ARG A 247 1.85 27.73 -14.63
C ARG A 247 1.36 29.11 -14.27
N ILE A 248 0.20 29.48 -14.79
CA ILE A 248 -0.43 30.76 -14.48
C ILE A 248 -1.56 30.50 -13.48
N SER A 249 -1.64 31.29 -12.42
CA SER A 249 -2.81 31.31 -11.54
C SER A 249 -4.00 31.95 -12.26
N SER A 250 -5.14 31.28 -12.28
CA SER A 250 -6.37 31.75 -12.91
C SER A 250 -7.55 31.60 -11.96
N HIS A 251 -8.65 32.30 -12.25
CA HIS A 251 -9.92 31.99 -11.63
C HIS A 251 -10.36 30.59 -12.04
N SER A 252 -10.83 29.83 -11.06
CA SER A 252 -11.41 28.51 -11.22
C SER A 252 -12.71 28.43 -10.43
N VAL A 253 -13.58 27.54 -10.85
CA VAL A 253 -14.90 27.34 -10.24
C VAL A 253 -15.11 25.85 -9.97
N TYR A 254 -15.72 25.54 -8.84
CA TYR A 254 -16.32 24.22 -8.63
C TYR A 254 -17.76 24.36 -8.15
N LEU A 255 -18.55 23.34 -8.45
CA LEU A 255 -19.95 23.26 -8.07
C LEU A 255 -20.23 21.92 -7.41
N GLU A 256 -20.74 21.98 -6.18
CA GLU A 256 -21.22 20.80 -5.48
C GLU A 256 -22.73 20.63 -5.69
N PHE A 257 -23.15 19.44 -6.11
CA PHE A 257 -24.57 19.14 -6.34
C PHE A 257 -24.91 17.69 -6.00
N GLU A 258 -26.17 17.45 -5.66
CA GLU A 258 -26.70 16.09 -5.51
C GLU A 258 -27.36 15.63 -6.81
N ALA A 259 -27.15 14.37 -7.18
CA ALA A 259 -27.87 13.74 -8.28
C ALA A 259 -28.51 12.42 -7.84
N THR A 260 -29.56 12.00 -8.56
CA THR A 260 -30.32 10.78 -8.30
C THR A 260 -30.67 10.04 -9.58
N ASP A 261 -30.73 8.73 -9.55
CA ASP A 261 -31.13 7.86 -10.67
C ASP A 261 -32.32 6.95 -10.33
N GLY A 262 -32.99 7.19 -9.19
CA GLY A 262 -34.05 6.33 -8.67
C GLY A 262 -33.57 5.11 -7.88
N THR A 263 -32.29 4.75 -7.96
CA THR A 263 -31.66 3.71 -7.10
C THR A 263 -31.02 4.32 -5.85
N GLY A 264 -30.52 5.55 -5.96
CA GLY A 264 -29.89 6.23 -4.85
C GLY A 264 -29.72 7.74 -5.06
N ARG A 265 -28.98 8.35 -4.14
CA ARG A 265 -28.52 9.74 -4.20
C ARG A 265 -27.02 9.77 -3.96
N MET A 266 -26.30 10.60 -4.72
CA MET A 266 -24.86 10.79 -4.57
C MET A 266 -24.51 12.26 -4.76
N SER A 267 -23.53 12.73 -4.00
CA SER A 267 -22.99 14.09 -4.12
C SER A 267 -21.84 14.09 -5.12
N PHE A 268 -21.84 15.07 -6.01
CA PHE A 268 -20.84 15.27 -7.05
C PHE A 268 -20.21 16.65 -6.92
N MET A 269 -18.98 16.76 -7.41
CA MET A 269 -18.26 18.04 -7.57
C MET A 269 -17.83 18.15 -9.03
N ALA A 270 -18.34 19.16 -9.74
CA ALA A 270 -17.91 19.51 -11.09
C ALA A 270 -16.87 20.64 -11.02
N LEU A 271 -15.88 20.61 -11.92
CA LEU A 271 -14.80 21.60 -12.00
C LEU A 271 -14.86 22.33 -13.35
N ASN A 272 -14.58 23.64 -13.34
CA ASN A 272 -14.34 24.50 -14.51
C ASN A 272 -15.21 24.18 -15.74
N ASP A 273 -14.64 23.50 -16.75
CA ASP A 273 -15.26 23.20 -18.04
C ASP A 273 -16.60 22.45 -17.90
N ASP A 274 -16.72 21.61 -16.88
CA ASP A 274 -17.96 20.88 -16.61
C ASP A 274 -19.04 21.82 -16.07
N THR A 275 -18.68 22.88 -15.34
CA THR A 275 -19.63 23.84 -14.77
C THR A 275 -20.24 24.80 -15.79
N GLU A 276 -19.55 25.08 -16.90
CA GLU A 276 -20.03 25.98 -17.96
C GLU A 276 -21.14 25.35 -18.83
N SER A 277 -21.34 24.04 -18.71
CA SER A 277 -22.29 23.26 -19.52
C SER A 277 -23.63 22.95 -18.83
N TYR A 278 -23.79 23.33 -17.55
CA TYR A 278 -25.01 23.10 -16.75
C TYR A 278 -25.98 24.29 -16.78
#